data_AF-A0A3B5R1N4-F1
#
_entry.id   AF-A0A3B5R1N4-F1
#
_cell.length_a   1.000
_cell.length_b   1.000
_cell.length_c   1.000
_cell.angle_alpha   90.00
_cell.angle_beta   90.00
_cell.angle_gamma   90.00
#
_symmetry.space_group_name_H-M   'P 1'
#
loop_
_entity.id
_entity.type
_entity.pdbx_description
1 polymer ?
#
loop_
_entity_poly.entity_id
_entity_poly.type
_entity_poly.pdbx_seq_one_letter_code
_entity_poly.pdbx_strand_id
1 'polypeptide(L)'
;CDDECSGLLISDMDRLYRIITDVTLTTPLPPPYKALYRFENMTEELKHMLSPHKAPERLLQLADSNLGSLVVEMDQLHSRATKVSADGEQVEDDADRIHKRAEDLEQFIRDTLLGA
;
A
#
# COMPACT_ATOMS: atom_id res chain seq x y z
N CYS A 1 -56.75 24.07 54.90
CA CYS A 1 -56.17 22.99 54.08
C CYS A 1 -57.14 21.84 54.14
N ASP A 2 -58.07 21.84 53.19
CA ASP A 2 -59.10 20.82 53.00
C ASP A 2 -58.51 19.58 52.32
N ASP A 3 -59.26 18.48 52.39
CA ASP A 3 -58.98 17.15 51.86
C ASP A 3 -58.66 17.08 50.34
N GLU A 4 -58.74 18.21 49.64
CA GLU A 4 -58.41 18.37 48.22
C GLU A 4 -56.90 18.14 47.94
N CYS A 5 -56.02 18.48 48.89
CA CYS A 5 -54.58 18.23 48.76
C CYS A 5 -54.20 16.74 48.91
N SER A 6 -54.99 15.98 49.67
CA SER A 6 -54.75 14.55 49.92
C SER A 6 -55.21 13.69 48.73
N GLY A 7 -56.28 14.09 48.04
CA GLY A 7 -56.80 13.39 46.86
C GLY A 7 -55.85 13.40 45.66
N LEU A 8 -55.15 14.53 45.42
CA LEU A 8 -54.15 14.64 44.36
C LEU A 8 -52.95 13.73 44.61
N LEU A 9 -52.41 13.75 45.84
CA LEU A 9 -51.28 12.90 46.24
C LEU A 9 -51.61 11.40 46.12
N ILE A 10 -52.82 10.99 46.50
CA ILE A 10 -53.26 9.59 46.38
C ILE A 10 -53.41 9.20 44.90
N SER A 11 -53.96 10.08 44.07
CA SER A 11 -54.11 9.81 42.63
C SER A 11 -52.77 9.70 41.89
N ASP A 12 -51.79 10.52 42.27
CA ASP A 12 -50.44 10.48 41.71
C ASP A 12 -49.67 9.22 42.16
N MET A 13 -49.90 8.78 43.40
CA MET A 13 -49.33 7.53 43.92
C MET A 13 -49.92 6.29 43.24
N ASP A 14 -51.23 6.23 43.01
CA ASP A 14 -51.87 5.14 42.25
C ASP A 14 -51.37 5.09 40.80
N ARG A 15 -51.17 6.25 40.19
CA ARG A 15 -50.61 6.37 38.84
C ARG A 15 -49.16 5.88 38.79
N LEU A 16 -48.35 6.24 39.78
CA LEU A 16 -46.97 5.78 39.91
C LEU A 16 -46.91 4.27 40.18
N TYR A 17 -47.78 3.75 41.06
CA TYR A 17 -47.89 2.33 41.35
C TYR A 17 -48.23 1.53 40.08
N ARG A 18 -49.21 1.98 39.27
CA ARG A 18 -49.51 1.39 37.96
C ARG A 18 -48.31 1.36 37.03
N ILE A 19 -47.54 2.46 36.94
CA ILE A 19 -46.34 2.51 36.09
C ILE A 19 -45.29 1.50 36.59
N ILE A 20 -45.09 1.39 37.90
CA ILE A 20 -44.11 0.48 38.49
C ILE A 20 -44.55 -0.99 38.34
N THR A 21 -45.84 -1.29 38.42
CA THR A 21 -46.37 -2.66 38.27
C THR A 21 -46.52 -3.09 36.81
N ASP A 22 -46.81 -2.16 35.90
CA ASP A 22 -46.94 -2.45 34.45
C ASP A 22 -45.56 -2.73 33.81
N VAL A 23 -44.48 -2.18 34.39
CA VAL A 23 -43.12 -2.51 33.99
C VAL A 23 -42.62 -3.69 34.83
N THR A 24 -42.63 -4.90 34.26
CA THR A 24 -41.99 -6.07 34.86
C THR A 24 -40.47 -5.90 34.91
N LEU A 25 -39.97 -5.19 35.94
CA LEU A 25 -38.55 -5.02 36.27
C LEU A 25 -37.94 -6.25 36.98
N THR A 26 -38.65 -7.38 36.97
CA THR A 26 -38.33 -8.57 37.77
C THR A 26 -37.29 -9.49 37.15
N THR A 27 -36.77 -9.17 35.96
CA THR A 27 -35.77 -9.99 35.27
C THR A 27 -34.56 -9.14 34.86
N PRO A 28 -33.32 -9.69 34.93
CA PRO A 28 -32.16 -9.01 34.37
C PRO A 28 -32.43 -8.70 32.90
N LEU A 29 -32.28 -7.44 32.51
CA LEU A 29 -32.35 -7.05 31.10
C LEU A 29 -31.37 -7.93 30.32
N PRO A 30 -31.81 -8.59 29.22
CA PRO A 30 -30.91 -9.40 28.43
C PRO A 30 -29.77 -8.53 27.90
N PRO A 31 -28.52 -9.04 27.87
CA PRO A 31 -27.40 -8.28 27.34
C PRO A 31 -27.71 -7.82 25.92
N PRO A 32 -27.32 -6.58 25.53
CA PRO A 32 -27.60 -6.05 24.21
C PRO A 32 -26.62 -6.64 23.17
N TYR A 33 -26.66 -7.96 22.96
CA TYR A 33 -25.71 -8.70 22.10
C TYR A 33 -25.61 -8.12 20.69
N LYS A 34 -26.71 -7.60 20.12
CA LYS A 34 -26.69 -6.93 18.82
C LYS A 34 -25.81 -5.67 18.80
N ALA A 35 -25.79 -4.91 19.89
CA ALA A 35 -24.93 -3.73 20.02
C ALA A 35 -23.48 -4.16 20.26
N LEU A 36 -23.26 -5.15 21.14
CA LEU A 36 -21.92 -5.68 21.43
C LEU A 36 -21.23 -6.25 20.18
N TYR A 37 -21.97 -7.03 19.38
CA TYR A 37 -21.44 -7.59 18.13
C TYR A 37 -21.09 -6.52 17.09
N ARG A 38 -21.84 -5.41 17.04
CA ARG A 38 -21.48 -4.26 16.19
C ARG A 38 -20.17 -3.63 16.63
N PHE A 39 -19.95 -3.48 17.93
CA PHE A 39 -18.70 -2.95 18.47
C PHE A 39 -17.53 -3.89 18.21
N GLU A 40 -17.72 -5.20 18.37
CA GLU A 40 -16.71 -6.21 18.04
C GLU A 40 -16.27 -6.09 16.58
N ASN A 41 -17.23 -6.06 15.64
CA ASN A 41 -16.93 -5.96 14.21
C ASN A 41 -16.19 -4.66 13.86
N MET A 42 -16.67 -3.51 14.36
CA MET A 42 -16.00 -2.22 14.16
C MET A 42 -14.60 -2.20 14.76
N THR A 43 -14.40 -2.83 15.91
CA THR A 43 -13.09 -2.86 16.59
C THR A 43 -12.10 -3.74 15.84
N GLU A 44 -12.53 -4.87 15.27
CA GLU A 44 -11.66 -5.73 14.47
C GLU A 44 -11.24 -5.01 13.17
N GLU A 45 -12.16 -4.30 12.50
CA GLU A 45 -11.81 -3.44 11.36
C GLU A 45 -10.80 -2.35 11.73
N LEU A 46 -11.02 -1.65 12.84
CA LEU A 46 -10.11 -0.63 13.37
C LEU A 46 -8.72 -1.19 13.67
N LYS A 47 -8.62 -2.36 14.28
CA LYS A 47 -7.35 -3.06 14.55
C LYS A 47 -6.59 -3.36 13.25
N HIS A 48 -7.28 -3.75 12.18
CA HIS A 48 -6.65 -3.96 10.87
C HIS A 48 -6.16 -2.66 10.23
N MET A 49 -6.89 -1.55 10.41
CA MET A 49 -6.50 -0.24 9.90
C MET A 49 -5.34 0.37 10.68
N LEU A 50 -5.34 0.22 12.00
CA LEU A 50 -4.31 0.71 12.93
C LEU A 50 -3.11 -0.25 13.06
N SER A 51 -3.07 -1.31 12.25
CA SER A 51 -1.92 -2.20 12.17
C SER A 51 -0.65 -1.38 11.91
N PRO A 52 0.44 -1.61 12.65
CA PRO A 52 1.71 -0.89 12.47
C PRO A 52 2.27 -0.96 11.04
N HIS A 53 1.88 -1.97 10.26
CA HIS A 53 2.28 -2.14 8.87
C HIS A 53 1.57 -1.15 7.92
N LYS A 54 0.40 -0.66 8.31
CA LYS A 54 -0.38 0.35 7.59
C LYS A 54 -0.18 1.75 8.14
N ALA A 55 0.66 1.91 9.16
CA ALA A 55 1.02 3.22 9.69
C ALA A 55 1.61 4.07 8.54
N PRO A 56 1.07 5.26 8.27
CA PRO A 56 1.53 6.12 7.18
C PRO A 56 3.04 6.36 7.22
N GLU A 57 3.62 6.56 8.40
CA GLU A 57 5.04 6.83 8.60
C GLU A 57 5.90 5.65 8.12
N ARG A 58 5.48 4.41 8.41
CA ARG A 58 6.19 3.20 7.99
C ARG A 58 6.11 3.02 6.47
N LEU A 59 4.94 3.28 5.87
CA LEU A 59 4.77 3.19 4.43
C LEU A 59 5.61 4.23 3.69
N LEU A 60 5.71 5.45 4.24
CA LEU A 60 6.58 6.50 3.71
C LEU A 60 8.06 6.12 3.81
N GLN A 61 8.50 5.59 4.96
CA GLN A 61 9.88 5.11 5.12
C GLN A 61 10.23 3.98 4.15
N LEU A 62 9.28 3.05 3.92
CA LEU A 62 9.47 1.97 2.96
C LEU A 62 9.57 2.52 1.54
N ALA A 63 8.71 3.47 1.16
CA ALA A 63 8.76 4.12 -0.13
C ALA A 63 10.09 4.86 -0.34
N ASP A 64 10.56 5.59 0.68
CA ASP A 64 11.83 6.31 0.65
C ASP A 64 13.03 5.35 0.49
N SER A 65 13.07 4.27 1.27
CA SER A 65 14.12 3.25 1.15
C SER A 65 14.10 2.56 -0.22
N ASN A 66 12.92 2.24 -0.74
CA ASN A 66 12.79 1.61 -2.06
C ASN A 66 13.24 2.56 -3.17
N LEU A 67 12.86 3.84 -3.10
CA LEU A 67 13.30 4.86 -4.05
C LEU A 67 14.82 5.07 -3.99
N GLY A 68 15.40 5.09 -2.79
CA GLY A 68 16.85 5.16 -2.61
C GLY A 68 17.60 4.01 -3.30
N SER A 69 17.15 2.77 -3.12
CA SER A 69 17.73 1.60 -3.81
C SER A 69 17.60 1.71 -5.32
N LEU A 70 16.40 2.07 -5.80
CA LEU A 70 16.12 2.18 -7.23
C LEU A 70 17.00 3.21 -7.93
N VAL A 71 17.22 4.38 -7.31
CA VAL A 71 18.09 5.43 -7.87
C VAL A 71 19.53 4.92 -8.04
N VAL A 72 20.05 4.19 -7.05
CA VAL A 72 21.40 3.60 -7.13
C VAL A 72 21.48 2.57 -8.26
N GLU A 73 20.49 1.69 -8.38
CA GLU A 73 20.44 0.69 -9.44
C GLU A 73 20.34 1.34 -10.83
N MET A 74 19.56 2.41 -10.96
CA MET A 74 19.44 3.18 -12.20
C MET A 74 20.75 3.86 -12.60
N ASP A 75 21.49 4.42 -11.65
CA ASP A 75 22.80 5.04 -11.92
C ASP A 75 23.83 4.00 -12.38
N GLN A 76 23.86 2.83 -11.72
CA GLN A 76 24.70 1.71 -12.14
C GLN A 76 24.34 1.20 -13.54
N LEU A 77 23.05 1.08 -13.84
CA LEU A 77 22.58 0.67 -15.16
C LEU A 77 22.97 1.69 -16.23
N HIS A 78 22.81 2.98 -15.93
CA HIS A 78 23.19 4.06 -16.85
C HIS A 78 24.69 4.04 -17.15
N SER A 79 25.53 3.93 -16.12
CA SER A 79 26.99 3.82 -16.28
C SER A 79 27.39 2.65 -17.18
N ARG A 80 26.78 1.47 -16.98
CA ARG A 80 27.01 0.29 -17.82
C ARG A 80 26.54 0.49 -19.26
N ALA A 81 25.37 1.07 -19.46
CA ALA A 81 24.83 1.34 -20.79
C ALA A 81 25.73 2.30 -21.58
N THR A 82 26.19 3.37 -20.94
CA THR A 82 27.13 4.33 -21.54
C THR A 82 28.44 3.66 -21.93
N LYS A 83 28.99 2.81 -21.05
CA LYS A 83 30.20 2.04 -21.37
C LYS A 83 29.99 1.12 -22.57
N VAL A 84 28.90 0.33 -22.58
CA VAL A 84 28.59 -0.57 -23.70
C VAL A 84 28.40 0.20 -25.01
N SER A 85 27.81 1.39 -24.95
CA SER A 85 27.68 2.26 -26.13
C SER A 85 29.04 2.70 -26.67
N ALA A 86 29.97 3.12 -25.81
CA ALA A 86 31.32 3.51 -26.21
C ALA A 86 32.13 2.32 -26.74
N ASP A 87 32.06 1.17 -26.06
CA ASP A 87 32.70 -0.07 -26.53
C ASP A 87 32.13 -0.49 -27.90
N GLY A 88 30.83 -0.28 -28.13
CA GLY A 88 30.17 -0.56 -29.41
C GLY A 88 30.68 0.30 -30.57
N GLU A 89 30.79 1.62 -30.36
CA GLU A 89 31.36 2.55 -31.34
C GLU A 89 32.79 2.17 -31.72
N GLN A 90 33.60 1.81 -30.72
CA GLN A 90 34.97 1.32 -30.98
C GLN A 90 34.99 0.03 -31.80
N VAL A 91 34.08 -0.91 -31.52
CA VAL A 91 34.00 -2.18 -32.27
C VAL A 91 33.56 -1.93 -33.72
N GLU A 92 32.68 -0.97 -33.96
CA GLU A 92 32.27 -0.56 -35.32
C GLU A 92 33.47 -0.01 -36.11
N ASP A 93 34.22 0.92 -35.54
CA ASP A 93 35.45 1.48 -36.13
C ASP A 93 36.49 0.38 -36.43
N ASP A 94 36.69 -0.53 -35.48
CA ASP A 94 37.63 -1.64 -35.62
C ASP A 94 37.18 -2.62 -36.72
N ALA A 95 35.88 -2.89 -36.84
CA ALA A 95 35.31 -3.74 -37.86
C ALA A 95 35.49 -3.13 -39.26
N ASP A 96 35.21 -1.84 -39.43
CA ASP A 96 35.41 -1.12 -40.70
C ASP A 96 36.88 -1.14 -41.12
N ARG A 97 37.80 -0.91 -40.16
CA ARG A 97 39.24 -0.98 -40.43
C ARG A 97 39.68 -2.37 -40.86
N ILE A 98 39.16 -3.43 -40.22
CA ILE A 98 39.46 -4.82 -40.59
C ILE A 98 38.89 -5.14 -41.96
N HIS A 99 37.67 -4.72 -42.25
CA HIS A 99 37.01 -4.94 -43.53
C HIS A 99 37.83 -4.36 -44.69
N LYS A 100 38.23 -3.09 -44.59
CA LYS A 100 39.07 -2.43 -45.60
C LYS A 100 40.40 -3.15 -45.82
N ARG A 101 41.06 -3.59 -44.75
CA ARG A 101 42.31 -4.37 -44.86
C ARG A 101 42.12 -5.72 -45.54
N ALA A 102 40.96 -6.35 -45.32
CA ALA A 102 40.62 -7.60 -45.98
C ALA A 102 40.40 -7.38 -47.49
N GLU A 103 39.72 -6.29 -47.88
CA GLU A 103 39.57 -5.90 -49.29
C GLU A 103 40.93 -5.61 -49.95
N ASP A 104 41.79 -4.82 -49.30
CA ASP A 104 43.13 -4.52 -49.79
C ASP A 104 43.96 -5.81 -50.00
N LEU A 105 43.85 -6.75 -49.05
CA LEU A 105 44.52 -8.05 -49.14
C LEU A 105 43.97 -8.91 -50.27
N GLU A 106 42.64 -8.95 -50.44
CA GLU A 106 42.01 -9.67 -51.54
C GLU A 106 42.48 -9.13 -52.90
N GLN A 107 42.50 -7.81 -53.05
CA GLN A 107 42.96 -7.15 -54.26
C GLN A 107 44.44 -7.47 -54.54
N PHE A 108 45.30 -7.39 -53.53
CA PHE A 108 46.71 -7.75 -53.65
C PHE A 108 46.90 -9.20 -54.15
N ILE A 109 46.12 -10.15 -53.61
CA ILE A 109 46.17 -11.55 -54.04
C ILE A 109 45.71 -11.69 -55.49
N ARG A 110 44.60 -11.04 -55.88
CA ARG A 110 44.08 -11.04 -57.26
C ARG A 110 45.11 -10.49 -58.23
N ASP A 111 45.72 -9.35 -57.92
CA ASP A 111 46.74 -8.72 -58.76
C ASP A 111 48.00 -9.59 -58.88
N THR A 112 48.39 -10.28 -57.81
CA THR A 112 49.53 -11.20 -57.81
C THR A 112 49.26 -12.45 -58.65
N LEU A 113 48.04 -12.99 -58.60
CA LEU A 113 47.66 -14.21 -59.34
C LEU A 113 47.31 -13.95 -60.81
N LEU A 114 46.81 -12.76 -61.14
CA LEU A 114 46.44 -12.36 -62.51
C LEU A 114 47.55 -11.58 -63.24
N GLY A 115 48.54 -11.06 -62.51
CA GLY A 115 49.70 -10.36 -63.06
C GLY A 115 50.93 -11.25 -63.29
N ALA A 116 50.84 -12.56 -63.03
CA ALA A 116 51.87 -13.57 -63.29
C ALA A 116 51.59 -14.37 -64.57
#